data_AF-A0A0J7MNE1-F1
#
_entry.id   AF-A0A0J7MNE1-F1
#
_cell.length_a   1.000
_cell.length_b   1.000
_cell.length_c   1.000
_cell.angle_alpha   90.00
_cell.angle_beta   90.00
_cell.angle_gamma   90.00
#
_symmetry.space_group_name_H-M   'P 1'
#
loop_
_entity.id
_entity.type
_entity.pdbx_description
1 polymer ?
#
loop_
_entity_poly.entity_id
_entity_poly.type
_entity_poly.pdbx_seq_one_letter_code
_entity_poly.pdbx_strand_id
1 'polypeptide(L)'
;MANSTESLEDICYEQIKNNYHRGIFTDFQLVIDKPTSYFNVTQLCKDVGKNFQDWLDNRDCKMYLSYLETKLGARSGRLFKRVREEVGVLRGIYAPKELLIPILMWVSPEFAITLNNNTIQSNANRFNVKYKDQKDHLQKRIEAAELKMRKLRMQNKRFKTVRAKRAPVKLSVIVIVEKKDGDQEYRYYIVRCQKTFHKKTMKDLISKFPNLKVIREITYNQTKVNLIDRIKECIYYAQTRYNHLKVDDIDKFVRDVEDLIPTTTT
;
A
#
# COMPACT_ATOMS: atom_id res chain seq x y z
N MET A 1 15.10 -6.61 -8.79
CA MET A 1 16.12 -6.12 -9.71
C MET A 1 16.99 -7.33 -9.99
N ALA A 2 17.04 -7.80 -11.23
CA ALA A 2 17.94 -8.91 -11.59
C ALA A 2 19.33 -8.29 -11.78
N ASN A 3 20.19 -8.50 -10.79
CA ASN A 3 21.63 -8.29 -10.92
C ASN A 3 22.18 -9.51 -11.66
N SER A 4 22.36 -9.39 -12.97
CA SER A 4 23.50 -10.03 -13.63
C SER A 4 23.97 -9.08 -14.72
N THR A 5 24.97 -8.27 -14.37
CA THR A 5 25.94 -7.80 -15.36
C THR A 5 26.73 -9.01 -15.82
N GLU A 6 26.10 -9.91 -16.58
CA GLU A 6 26.83 -10.96 -17.29
C GLU A 6 27.76 -10.24 -18.26
N SER A 7 29.06 -10.41 -18.01
CA SER A 7 30.08 -9.90 -18.91
C SER A 7 30.16 -10.87 -20.10
N LEU A 8 30.48 -10.38 -21.30
CA LEU A 8 30.75 -11.31 -22.42
C LEU A 8 31.97 -12.21 -22.15
N GLU A 9 32.75 -11.87 -21.12
CA GLU A 9 33.82 -12.71 -20.59
C GLU A 9 33.32 -14.06 -20.05
N ASP A 10 32.12 -14.11 -19.46
CA ASP A 10 31.58 -15.32 -18.81
C ASP A 10 31.19 -16.41 -19.81
N ILE A 11 30.97 -16.02 -21.07
CA ILE A 11 30.61 -16.94 -22.16
C ILE A 11 31.80 -17.38 -23.01
N CYS A 12 33.00 -16.92 -22.68
CA CYS A 12 34.22 -17.26 -23.42
C CYS A 12 34.71 -18.68 -23.06
N TYR A 13 34.98 -19.51 -24.05
CA TYR A 13 35.39 -20.92 -23.84
C TYR A 13 36.74 -21.27 -24.48
N GLU A 14 37.23 -20.50 -25.46
CA GLU A 14 38.49 -20.78 -26.16
C GLU A 14 39.23 -19.48 -26.46
N GLN A 15 40.53 -19.41 -26.20
CA GLN A 15 41.37 -18.28 -26.60
C GLN A 15 41.85 -18.47 -28.04
N ILE A 16 41.64 -17.47 -28.90
CA ILE A 16 42.08 -17.50 -30.30
C ILE A 16 43.49 -16.90 -30.42
N LYS A 17 43.67 -15.68 -29.93
CA LYS A 17 44.93 -14.92 -30.00
C LYS A 17 44.89 -13.73 -29.06
N ASN A 18 45.94 -13.51 -28.25
CA ASN A 18 46.04 -12.37 -27.34
C ASN A 18 44.76 -12.22 -26.50
N ASN A 19 44.07 -11.09 -26.63
CA ASN A 19 42.85 -10.77 -25.91
C ASN A 19 41.57 -11.35 -26.56
N TYR A 20 41.68 -11.94 -27.75
CA TYR A 20 40.53 -12.44 -28.52
C TYR A 20 40.19 -13.87 -28.15
N HIS A 21 38.92 -14.11 -27.86
CA HIS A 21 38.37 -15.40 -27.44
C HIS A 21 37.13 -15.75 -28.26
N ARG A 22 36.84 -17.05 -28.41
CA ARG A 22 35.51 -17.53 -28.81
C ARG A 22 34.59 -17.59 -27.60
N GLY A 23 33.36 -17.18 -27.79
CA GLY A 23 32.27 -17.40 -26.86
C GLY A 23 31.04 -17.96 -27.55
N ILE A 24 30.13 -18.55 -26.77
CA ILE A 24 28.81 -18.97 -27.25
C ILE A 24 27.75 -18.16 -26.53
N PHE A 25 26.92 -17.46 -27.29
CA PHE A 25 25.73 -16.81 -26.78
C PHE A 25 24.50 -17.43 -27.42
N THR A 26 23.78 -18.24 -26.65
CA THR A 26 22.70 -19.11 -27.14
C THR A 26 23.22 -20.07 -28.20
N ASP A 27 22.97 -19.79 -29.47
CA ASP A 27 23.30 -20.60 -30.63
C ASP A 27 24.30 -19.87 -31.54
N PHE A 28 24.72 -18.67 -31.13
CA PHE A 28 25.64 -17.83 -31.89
C PHE A 28 27.05 -17.94 -31.32
N GLN A 29 27.98 -18.30 -32.19
CA GLN A 29 29.39 -18.21 -31.87
C GLN A 29 29.87 -16.76 -32.04
N LEU A 30 30.54 -16.24 -31.03
CA LEU A 30 31.05 -14.88 -30.99
C LEU A 30 32.59 -14.88 -30.93
N VAL A 31 33.21 -13.91 -31.59
CA VAL A 31 34.63 -13.57 -31.37
C VAL A 31 34.67 -12.32 -30.49
N ILE A 32 35.25 -12.42 -29.30
CA ILE A 32 35.14 -11.42 -28.24
C ILE A 32 36.53 -10.90 -27.89
N ASP A 33 36.70 -9.58 -27.89
CA ASP A 33 37.84 -8.89 -27.28
C ASP A 33 37.59 -8.80 -25.77
N LYS A 34 38.14 -9.78 -25.04
CA LYS A 34 37.78 -10.07 -23.65
C LYS A 34 37.89 -8.84 -22.71
N PRO A 35 38.98 -8.05 -22.70
CA PRO A 35 39.12 -6.89 -21.80
C PRO A 35 38.11 -5.77 -22.06
N THR A 36 37.59 -5.66 -23.29
CA THR A 36 36.63 -4.61 -23.64
C THR A 36 35.20 -5.11 -23.66
N SER A 37 34.98 -6.43 -23.65
CA SER A 37 33.67 -7.04 -23.93
C SER A 37 33.07 -6.58 -25.27
N TYR A 38 33.92 -6.28 -26.25
CA TYR A 38 33.46 -6.03 -27.62
C TYR A 38 33.43 -7.34 -28.39
N PHE A 39 32.46 -7.52 -29.28
CA PHE A 39 32.37 -8.71 -30.13
C PHE A 39 32.47 -8.35 -31.62
N ASN A 40 33.04 -9.24 -32.42
CA ASN A 40 33.19 -9.07 -33.87
C ASN A 40 31.83 -9.25 -34.56
N VAL A 41 31.11 -8.16 -34.74
CA VAL A 41 29.82 -8.15 -35.42
C VAL A 41 29.95 -8.52 -36.90
N THR A 42 31.08 -8.20 -37.54
CA THR A 42 31.31 -8.58 -38.94
C THR A 42 31.37 -10.10 -39.10
N GLN A 43 32.03 -10.80 -38.17
CA GLN A 43 32.07 -12.26 -38.20
C GLN A 43 30.69 -12.85 -37.91
N LEU A 44 30.01 -12.37 -36.86
CA LEU A 44 28.65 -12.80 -36.51
C LEU A 44 27.68 -12.70 -37.70
N CYS A 45 27.65 -11.56 -38.39
CA CYS A 45 26.77 -11.37 -39.54
C CYS A 45 27.16 -12.27 -40.71
N LYS A 46 28.47 -12.48 -40.95
CA LYS A 46 28.95 -13.38 -42.01
C LYS A 46 28.53 -14.83 -41.77
N ASP A 47 28.60 -15.29 -40.52
CA ASP A 47 28.25 -16.66 -40.15
C ASP A 47 26.78 -16.99 -40.46
N VAL A 48 25.92 -15.98 -40.52
CA VAL A 48 24.50 -16.10 -40.91
C VAL A 48 24.19 -15.61 -42.33
N GLY A 49 25.22 -15.33 -43.14
CA GLY A 49 25.05 -14.86 -44.53
C GLY A 49 24.52 -13.43 -44.68
N LYS A 50 24.68 -12.56 -43.67
CA LYS A 50 24.24 -11.15 -43.68
C LYS A 50 25.42 -10.17 -43.72
N ASN A 51 25.19 -8.97 -44.24
CA ASN A 51 26.16 -7.88 -44.20
C ASN A 51 25.81 -6.89 -43.08
N PHE A 52 26.76 -6.62 -42.17
CA PHE A 52 26.55 -5.67 -41.08
C PHE A 52 26.20 -4.25 -41.55
N GLN A 53 26.64 -3.85 -42.75
CA GLN A 53 26.29 -2.55 -43.31
C GLN A 53 24.78 -2.38 -43.50
N ASP A 54 24.08 -3.46 -43.87
CA ASP A 54 22.62 -3.43 -44.07
C ASP A 54 21.88 -3.11 -42.74
N TRP A 55 22.43 -3.57 -41.61
CA TRP A 55 21.90 -3.22 -40.29
C TRP A 55 22.16 -1.75 -39.95
N LEU A 56 23.34 -1.22 -40.26
CA LEU A 56 23.67 0.19 -40.04
C LEU A 56 22.78 1.13 -40.86
N ASP A 57 22.34 0.69 -42.04
CA ASP A 57 21.50 1.49 -42.93
C ASP A 57 20.03 1.53 -42.50
N ASN A 58 19.60 0.58 -41.65
CA ASN A 58 18.26 0.53 -41.09
C ASN A 58 17.94 1.77 -40.22
N ARG A 59 16.75 2.34 -40.42
CA ARG A 59 16.25 3.51 -39.69
C ARG A 59 16.20 3.28 -38.17
N ASP A 60 15.72 2.11 -37.73
CA ASP A 60 15.56 1.79 -36.32
C ASP A 60 16.92 1.65 -35.64
N CYS A 61 17.90 1.08 -36.36
CA CYS A 61 19.28 1.01 -35.93
C CYS A 61 19.87 2.41 -35.72
N LYS A 62 19.73 3.32 -36.68
CA LYS A 62 20.22 4.71 -36.57
C LYS A 62 19.64 5.43 -35.36
N MET A 63 18.35 5.22 -35.09
CA MET A 63 17.69 5.77 -33.90
C MET A 63 18.26 5.17 -32.61
N TYR A 64 18.44 3.86 -32.56
CA TYR A 64 19.01 3.17 -31.39
C TYR A 64 20.45 3.60 -31.11
N LEU A 65 21.28 3.72 -32.15
CA LEU A 65 22.67 4.18 -32.03
C LEU A 65 22.73 5.61 -31.47
N SER A 66 21.91 6.53 -31.97
CA SER A 66 21.84 7.92 -31.45
C SER A 66 21.46 7.97 -29.97
N TYR A 67 20.49 7.14 -29.55
CA TYR A 67 20.14 6.99 -28.14
C TYR A 67 21.32 6.46 -27.31
N LEU A 68 22.01 5.43 -27.82
CA LEU A 68 23.12 4.81 -27.11
C LEU A 68 24.32 5.76 -26.97
N GLU A 69 24.64 6.54 -28.01
CA GLU A 69 25.68 7.57 -27.96
C GLU A 69 25.39 8.61 -26.87
N THR A 70 24.13 9.07 -26.81
CA THR A 70 23.66 10.02 -25.78
C THR A 70 23.79 9.42 -24.38
N LYS A 71 23.35 8.18 -24.18
CA LYS A 71 23.35 7.51 -22.88
C LYS A 71 24.76 7.22 -22.36
N LEU A 72 25.68 6.85 -23.25
CA LEU A 72 27.06 6.51 -22.89
C LEU A 72 27.98 7.74 -22.77
N GLY A 73 27.48 8.96 -23.07
CA GLY A 73 28.31 10.17 -23.07
C GLY A 73 29.46 10.10 -24.08
N ALA A 74 29.34 9.24 -25.09
CA ALA A 74 30.39 9.04 -26.09
C ALA A 74 30.31 10.16 -27.13
N ARG A 75 31.46 10.75 -27.49
CA ARG A 75 31.53 11.59 -28.69
C ARG A 75 31.17 10.72 -29.90
N SER A 76 30.17 11.15 -30.68
CA SER A 76 29.72 10.45 -31.88
C SER A 76 30.91 10.02 -32.73
N GLY A 77 31.02 8.70 -32.97
CA GLY A 77 32.10 8.12 -33.77
C GLY A 77 33.04 7.10 -33.09
N ARG A 78 32.86 6.77 -31.79
CA ARG A 78 33.69 5.74 -31.10
C ARG A 78 32.95 4.46 -30.67
N LEU A 79 31.69 4.28 -31.04
CA LEU A 79 30.94 3.07 -30.67
C LEU A 79 31.60 1.80 -31.20
N PHE A 80 32.14 1.83 -32.42
CA PHE A 80 32.72 0.64 -33.05
C PHE A 80 34.25 0.69 -33.07
N LYS A 81 34.88 -0.46 -32.81
CA LYS A 81 36.32 -0.68 -32.95
C LYS A 81 36.59 -1.41 -34.26
N ARG A 82 37.36 -0.81 -35.17
CA ARG A 82 37.71 -1.45 -36.45
C ARG A 82 39.09 -2.12 -36.34
N VAL A 83 39.15 -3.42 -36.57
CA VAL A 83 40.38 -4.21 -36.55
C VAL A 83 40.75 -4.58 -37.99
N ARG A 84 41.86 -3.99 -38.50
CA ARG A 84 42.33 -4.17 -39.89
C ARG A 84 43.60 -5.02 -40.02
N GLU A 85 44.45 -5.00 -38.99
CA GLU A 85 45.78 -5.63 -39.00
C GLU A 85 45.72 -7.14 -38.79
N GLU A 86 44.65 -7.64 -38.18
CA GLU A 86 44.42 -9.06 -37.98
C GLU A 86 43.89 -9.75 -39.25
N VAL A 87 44.02 -11.08 -39.29
CA VAL A 87 43.58 -11.93 -40.42
C VAL A 87 42.46 -12.88 -40.01
N GLY A 88 41.72 -13.39 -41.00
CA GLY A 88 40.66 -14.38 -40.79
C GLY A 88 39.52 -13.87 -39.89
N VAL A 89 39.09 -14.72 -38.96
CA VAL A 89 37.93 -14.48 -38.06
C VAL A 89 38.12 -13.31 -37.08
N LEU A 90 39.36 -12.85 -36.89
CA LEU A 90 39.66 -11.73 -36.00
C LEU A 90 39.49 -10.38 -36.69
N ARG A 91 39.56 -10.32 -38.02
CA ARG A 91 39.42 -9.09 -38.80
C ARG A 91 37.96 -8.67 -38.89
N GLY A 92 37.67 -7.40 -38.62
CA GLY A 92 36.29 -6.92 -38.72
C GLY A 92 36.00 -5.67 -37.91
N ILE A 93 34.71 -5.38 -37.81
CA ILE A 93 34.15 -4.35 -36.94
C ILE A 93 33.72 -5.03 -35.65
N TYR A 94 34.13 -4.45 -34.53
CA TYR A 94 33.80 -4.88 -33.19
C TYR A 94 32.82 -3.88 -32.58
N ALA A 95 31.76 -4.40 -31.98
CA ALA A 95 30.68 -3.66 -31.35
C ALA A 95 30.66 -3.91 -29.84
N PRO A 96 30.22 -2.94 -29.02
CA PRO A 96 30.07 -3.11 -27.59
C PRO A 96 28.90 -4.06 -27.28
N LYS A 97 28.93 -4.73 -26.13
CA LYS A 97 27.94 -5.74 -25.71
C LYS A 97 26.49 -5.24 -25.74
N GLU A 98 26.27 -3.95 -25.54
CA GLU A 98 24.95 -3.30 -25.58
C GLU A 98 24.27 -3.46 -26.95
N LEU A 99 25.05 -3.66 -28.02
CA LEU A 99 24.52 -3.89 -29.36
C LEU A 99 24.24 -5.37 -29.68
N LEU A 100 24.62 -6.31 -28.80
CA LEU A 100 24.49 -7.74 -29.07
C LEU A 100 23.03 -8.15 -29.32
N ILE A 101 22.12 -7.84 -28.39
CA ILE A 101 20.71 -8.20 -28.51
C ILE A 101 20.04 -7.54 -29.74
N PRO A 102 20.15 -6.21 -29.96
CA PRO A 102 19.59 -5.57 -31.15
C PRO A 102 20.08 -6.19 -32.48
N ILE A 103 21.37 -6.55 -32.55
CA ILE A 103 21.94 -7.17 -33.75
C ILE A 103 21.41 -8.61 -33.90
N LEU A 104 21.37 -9.41 -32.83
CA LEU A 104 20.87 -10.78 -32.89
C LEU A 104 19.39 -10.85 -33.28
N MET A 105 18.57 -9.92 -32.77
CA MET A 105 17.15 -9.82 -33.18
C MET A 105 16.98 -9.53 -34.67
N TRP A 106 17.88 -8.73 -35.25
CA TRP A 106 17.87 -8.47 -36.70
C TRP A 106 18.46 -9.63 -37.50
N VAL A 107 19.48 -10.30 -36.97
CA VAL A 107 20.13 -11.46 -37.58
C VAL A 107 19.17 -12.65 -37.66
N SER A 108 18.42 -12.96 -36.61
CA SER A 108 17.48 -14.08 -36.56
C SER A 108 16.15 -13.68 -35.92
N PRO A 109 15.05 -13.68 -36.71
CA PRO A 109 13.70 -13.54 -36.16
C PRO A 109 13.36 -14.62 -35.13
N GLU A 110 13.86 -15.84 -35.29
CA GLU A 110 13.67 -16.96 -34.37
C GLU A 110 14.30 -16.67 -33.00
N PHE A 111 15.50 -16.07 -33.00
CA PHE A 111 16.12 -15.58 -31.77
C PHE A 111 15.24 -14.51 -31.10
N ALA A 112 14.68 -13.58 -31.87
CA ALA A 112 13.80 -12.54 -31.30
C ALA A 112 12.55 -13.15 -30.64
N ILE A 113 11.93 -14.16 -31.25
CA ILE A 113 10.79 -14.90 -30.68
C ILE A 113 11.21 -15.64 -29.40
N THR A 114 12.33 -16.33 -29.44
CA THR A 114 12.85 -17.11 -28.31
C THR A 114 13.16 -16.20 -27.11
N LEU A 115 13.84 -15.07 -27.36
CA LEU A 115 14.13 -14.08 -26.34
C LEU A 115 12.86 -13.51 -25.71
N ASN A 116 11.86 -13.20 -26.55
CA ASN A 116 10.57 -12.69 -26.06
C ASN A 116 9.85 -13.72 -25.18
N ASN A 117 9.79 -14.98 -25.61
CA ASN A 117 9.17 -16.07 -24.84
C ASN A 117 9.86 -16.29 -23.49
N ASN A 118 11.20 -16.33 -23.49
CA ASN A 118 12.00 -16.46 -22.27
C ASN A 118 11.79 -15.27 -21.32
N THR A 119 11.69 -14.06 -21.87
CA THR A 119 11.41 -12.84 -21.10
C THR A 119 10.02 -12.86 -20.47
N ILE A 120 8.99 -13.27 -21.23
CA ILE A 120 7.62 -13.42 -20.72
C ILE A 120 7.58 -14.47 -19.62
N GLN A 121 8.19 -15.64 -19.85
CA GLN A 121 8.19 -16.74 -18.89
C GLN A 121 8.95 -16.39 -17.60
N SER A 122 10.14 -15.79 -17.70
CA SER A 122 10.92 -15.37 -16.54
C SER A 122 10.18 -14.32 -15.70
N ASN A 123 9.51 -13.35 -16.34
CA ASN A 123 8.67 -12.38 -15.66
C ASN A 123 7.48 -13.06 -14.97
N ALA A 124 6.76 -13.93 -15.67
CA ALA A 124 5.64 -14.69 -15.10
C ALA A 124 6.08 -15.51 -13.88
N ASN A 125 7.22 -16.21 -13.97
CA ASN A 125 7.80 -16.96 -12.85
C ASN A 125 8.14 -16.05 -11.66
N ARG A 126 8.78 -14.91 -11.92
CA ARG A 126 9.13 -13.94 -10.87
C ARG A 126 7.89 -13.40 -10.16
N PHE A 127 6.82 -13.13 -10.90
CA PHE A 127 5.54 -12.75 -10.31
C PHE A 127 4.94 -13.89 -9.50
N ASN A 128 4.88 -15.10 -10.06
CA ASN A 128 4.30 -16.26 -9.39
C ASN A 128 5.00 -16.59 -8.07
N VAL A 129 6.33 -16.61 -8.04
CA VAL A 129 7.11 -16.83 -6.81
C VAL A 129 6.76 -15.77 -5.77
N LYS A 130 6.80 -14.49 -6.15
CA LYS A 130 6.49 -13.38 -5.24
C LYS A 130 5.08 -13.47 -4.65
N TYR A 131 4.07 -13.78 -5.45
CA TYR A 131 2.69 -13.87 -4.99
C TYR A 131 2.39 -15.16 -4.21
N LYS A 132 3.07 -16.27 -4.53
CA LYS A 132 2.96 -17.51 -3.78
C LYS A 132 3.49 -17.33 -2.35
N ASP A 133 4.66 -16.72 -2.20
CA ASP A 133 5.26 -16.45 -0.88
C ASP A 133 4.36 -15.53 -0.03
N GLN A 134 3.79 -14.49 -0.64
CA GLN A 134 2.86 -13.58 0.03
C GLN A 134 1.58 -14.29 0.46
N LYS A 135 1.01 -15.14 -0.41
CA LYS A 135 -0.19 -15.92 -0.12
C LYS A 135 0.06 -16.85 1.07
N ASP A 136 1.17 -17.58 1.07
CA ASP A 136 1.51 -18.53 2.14
C ASP A 136 1.73 -17.82 3.48
N HIS A 137 2.37 -16.64 3.46
CA HIS A 137 2.54 -15.82 4.66
C HIS A 137 1.21 -15.29 5.21
N LEU A 138 0.31 -14.82 4.34
CA LEU A 138 -1.02 -14.36 4.74
C LEU A 138 -1.86 -15.50 5.30
N GLN A 139 -1.79 -16.68 4.68
CA GLN A 139 -2.50 -17.88 5.15
C GLN A 139 -2.10 -18.25 6.58
N LYS A 140 -0.79 -18.30 6.87
CA LYS A 140 -0.28 -18.56 8.23
C LYS A 140 -0.76 -17.52 9.25
N ARG A 141 -0.86 -16.24 8.85
CA ARG A 141 -1.36 -15.17 9.73
C ARG A 141 -2.86 -15.31 10.02
N ILE A 142 -3.65 -15.71 9.03
CA ILE A 142 -5.08 -15.99 9.20
C ILE A 142 -5.26 -17.14 10.20
N GLU A 143 -4.55 -18.26 10.01
CA GLU A 143 -4.61 -19.41 10.91
C GLU A 143 -4.23 -19.05 12.36
N ALA A 144 -3.16 -18.27 12.53
CA ALA A 144 -2.75 -17.79 13.85
C ALA A 144 -3.79 -16.88 14.51
N ALA A 145 -4.40 -15.97 13.73
CA ALA A 145 -5.47 -15.10 14.21
C ALA A 145 -6.71 -15.89 14.62
N GLU A 146 -7.11 -16.88 13.82
CA GLU A 146 -8.23 -17.78 14.13
C GLU A 146 -8.00 -18.58 15.42
N LEU A 147 -6.79 -19.13 15.60
CA LEU A 147 -6.44 -19.85 16.82
C LEU A 147 -6.51 -18.93 18.05
N LYS A 148 -6.01 -17.70 17.93
CA LYS A 148 -6.07 -16.69 19.01
C LYS A 148 -7.52 -16.32 19.34
N MET A 149 -8.37 -16.12 18.33
CA MET A 149 -9.80 -15.87 18.51
C MET A 149 -10.51 -17.03 19.20
N ARG A 150 -10.21 -18.28 18.85
CA ARG A 150 -10.76 -19.47 19.53
C ARG A 150 -10.37 -19.50 21.02
N LYS A 151 -9.09 -19.26 21.35
CA LYS A 151 -8.61 -19.21 22.74
C LYS A 151 -9.33 -18.12 23.56
N LEU A 152 -9.44 -16.91 23.01
CA LEU A 152 -10.16 -15.80 23.64
C LEU A 152 -11.65 -16.12 23.86
N ARG A 153 -12.32 -16.77 22.88
CA ARG A 153 -13.71 -17.22 23.03
C ARG A 153 -13.87 -18.21 24.19
N MET A 154 -12.95 -19.15 24.34
CA MET A 154 -12.98 -20.10 25.47
C MET A 154 -12.73 -19.42 26.82
N GLN A 155 -11.77 -18.49 26.89
CA GLN A 155 -11.52 -17.70 28.09
C GLN A 155 -12.75 -16.85 28.47
N ASN A 156 -13.38 -16.14 27.51
CA ASN A 156 -14.60 -15.38 27.76
C ASN A 156 -15.77 -16.25 28.24
N LYS A 157 -15.90 -17.49 27.75
CA LYS A 157 -16.89 -18.44 28.29
C LYS A 157 -16.61 -18.76 29.77
N ARG A 158 -15.35 -19.00 30.14
CA ARG A 158 -14.94 -19.21 31.54
C ARG A 158 -15.22 -18.00 32.43
N PHE A 159 -14.98 -16.78 31.93
CA PHE A 159 -15.30 -15.56 32.67
C PHE A 159 -16.80 -15.31 32.81
N LYS A 160 -17.63 -15.71 31.84
CA LYS A 160 -19.10 -15.63 31.94
C LYS A 160 -19.69 -16.58 32.99
N THR A 161 -19.07 -17.74 33.22
CA THR A 161 -19.51 -18.69 34.26
C THR A 161 -19.22 -18.22 35.69
N VAL A 162 -18.24 -17.33 35.88
CA VAL A 162 -18.07 -16.59 37.14
C VAL A 162 -19.10 -15.47 37.16
N ARG A 163 -20.35 -15.79 37.54
CA ARG A 163 -21.43 -14.80 37.72
C ARG A 163 -20.96 -13.76 38.74
N ALA A 164 -20.56 -12.58 38.25
CA ALA A 164 -20.51 -11.40 39.10
C ALA A 164 -21.91 -11.23 39.69
N LYS A 165 -22.03 -11.23 41.02
CA LYS A 165 -23.27 -10.84 41.71
C LYS A 165 -23.70 -9.50 41.11
N ARG A 166 -24.77 -9.49 40.31
CA ARG A 166 -25.26 -8.25 39.69
C ARG A 166 -25.68 -7.34 40.85
N ALA A 167 -24.93 -6.26 41.05
CA ALA A 167 -25.35 -5.20 41.95
C ALA A 167 -26.74 -4.70 41.49
N PRO A 168 -27.63 -4.32 42.42
CA PRO A 168 -28.94 -3.80 42.06
C PRO A 168 -28.78 -2.64 41.07
N VAL A 169 -29.55 -2.68 39.99
CA VAL A 169 -29.51 -1.68 38.92
C VAL A 169 -29.93 -0.33 39.51
N LYS A 170 -28.97 0.58 39.67
CA LYS A 170 -29.25 1.97 40.08
C LYS A 170 -29.79 2.71 38.87
N LEU A 171 -31.04 3.18 38.95
CA LEU A 171 -31.66 4.03 37.93
C LEU A 171 -31.25 5.48 38.13
N SER A 172 -30.96 6.17 37.02
CA SER A 172 -30.76 7.61 36.97
C SER A 172 -31.88 8.29 36.19
N VAL A 173 -32.10 9.56 36.50
CA VAL A 173 -33.03 10.44 35.79
C VAL A 173 -32.25 11.66 35.31
N ILE A 174 -32.36 11.98 34.03
CA ILE A 174 -32.01 13.29 33.50
C ILE A 174 -33.27 14.13 33.41
N VAL A 175 -33.19 15.37 33.87
CA VAL A 175 -34.27 16.35 33.79
C VAL A 175 -33.75 17.53 32.99
N ILE A 176 -34.48 17.86 31.93
CA ILE A 176 -34.25 19.04 31.08
C ILE A 176 -35.39 20.01 31.38
N VAL A 177 -35.05 21.22 31.79
CA VAL A 177 -36.02 22.27 32.12
C VAL A 177 -35.71 23.53 31.32
N GLU A 178 -36.77 24.28 31.03
CA GLU A 178 -36.73 25.62 30.48
C GLU A 178 -36.89 26.62 31.62
N LYS A 179 -35.97 27.59 31.70
CA LYS A 179 -36.04 28.70 32.65
C LYS A 179 -36.82 29.83 31.99
N LYS A 180 -37.99 30.19 32.52
CA LYS A 180 -38.74 31.35 32.00
C LYS A 180 -38.19 32.68 32.50
N ASP A 181 -37.52 32.67 33.65
CA ASP A 181 -36.90 33.85 34.23
C ASP A 181 -35.37 33.83 34.05
N GLY A 182 -34.78 35.00 33.82
CA GLY A 182 -33.33 35.22 33.79
C GLY A 182 -32.69 35.17 32.40
N ASP A 183 -31.43 34.72 32.36
CA ASP A 183 -30.57 34.69 31.16
C ASP A 183 -31.23 33.90 30.02
N GLN A 184 -31.60 34.65 28.97
CA GLN A 184 -32.23 34.15 27.75
C GLN A 184 -31.22 33.48 26.81
N GLU A 185 -29.93 33.78 26.94
CA GLU A 185 -28.90 33.15 26.11
C GLU A 185 -28.80 31.65 26.44
N TYR A 186 -28.81 31.30 27.73
CA TYR A 186 -28.86 29.91 28.17
C TYR A 186 -30.23 29.54 28.71
N ARG A 187 -31.25 29.55 27.84
CA ARG A 187 -32.66 29.33 28.21
C ARG A 187 -32.93 28.01 28.93
N TYR A 188 -32.16 26.95 28.67
CA TYR A 188 -32.40 25.62 29.21
C TYR A 188 -31.41 25.23 30.34
N TYR A 189 -31.79 24.26 31.15
CA TYR A 189 -30.97 23.70 32.21
C TYR A 189 -31.13 22.18 32.25
N ILE A 190 -30.01 21.45 32.36
CA ILE A 190 -29.98 20.00 32.42
C ILE A 190 -29.36 19.53 33.74
N VAL A 191 -29.98 18.55 34.38
CA VAL A 191 -29.43 17.91 35.57
C VAL A 191 -29.62 16.41 35.52
N ARG A 192 -28.65 15.69 36.06
CA ARG A 192 -28.72 14.25 36.29
C ARG A 192 -28.81 14.00 37.80
N CYS A 193 -29.72 13.12 38.20
CA CYS A 193 -29.78 12.60 39.57
C CYS A 193 -30.01 11.08 39.57
N GLN A 194 -29.90 10.44 40.74
CA GLN A 194 -30.42 9.07 40.90
C GLN A 194 -31.94 9.14 41.07
N LYS A 195 -32.66 8.12 40.59
CA LYS A 195 -34.12 8.07 40.67
C LYS A 195 -34.64 8.23 42.10
N THR A 196 -33.90 7.73 43.09
CA THR A 196 -34.20 7.89 44.52
C THR A 196 -34.15 9.34 45.00
N PHE A 197 -33.31 10.18 44.40
CA PHE A 197 -33.16 11.60 44.75
C PHE A 197 -33.97 12.55 43.88
N HIS A 198 -34.65 12.05 42.84
CA HIS A 198 -35.37 12.86 41.87
C HIS A 198 -36.34 13.86 42.53
N LYS A 199 -37.13 13.42 43.52
CA LYS A 199 -38.04 14.31 44.27
C LYS A 199 -37.32 15.48 44.95
N LYS A 200 -36.15 15.24 45.52
CA LYS A 200 -35.33 16.29 46.14
C LYS A 200 -34.78 17.23 45.08
N THR A 201 -34.20 16.68 44.00
CA THR A 201 -33.68 17.47 42.89
C THR A 201 -34.74 18.38 42.26
N MET A 202 -35.98 17.90 42.11
CA MET A 202 -37.08 18.74 41.60
C MET A 202 -37.43 19.88 42.56
N LYS A 203 -37.44 19.64 43.88
CA LYS A 203 -37.63 20.72 44.88
C LYS A 203 -36.52 21.77 44.78
N ASP A 204 -35.26 21.33 44.67
CA ASP A 204 -34.10 22.22 44.56
C ASP A 204 -34.17 23.03 43.25
N LEU A 205 -34.60 22.41 42.14
CA LEU A 205 -34.78 23.10 40.86
C LEU A 205 -35.90 24.14 40.91
N ILE A 206 -37.06 23.81 41.49
CA ILE A 206 -38.18 24.75 41.63
C ILE A 206 -37.79 25.92 42.53
N SER A 207 -37.07 25.66 43.62
CA SER A 207 -36.53 26.72 44.48
C SER A 207 -35.53 27.63 43.75
N LYS A 208 -34.74 27.07 42.83
CA LYS A 208 -33.73 27.81 42.06
C LYS A 208 -34.33 28.58 40.89
N PHE A 209 -35.37 28.02 40.27
CA PHE A 209 -36.04 28.57 39.09
C PHE A 209 -37.56 28.49 39.31
N PRO A 210 -38.16 29.50 39.99
CA PRO A 210 -39.56 29.46 40.39
C PRO A 210 -40.54 29.27 39.21
N ASN A 211 -40.28 29.90 38.06
CA ASN A 211 -41.09 29.74 36.86
C ASN A 211 -40.48 28.76 35.83
N LEU A 212 -39.93 27.63 36.28
CA LEU A 212 -39.43 26.61 35.36
C LEU A 212 -40.57 25.86 34.64
N LYS A 213 -40.29 25.39 33.43
CA LYS A 213 -41.10 24.40 32.72
C LYS A 213 -40.26 23.15 32.51
N VAL A 214 -40.74 21.99 32.95
CA VAL A 214 -40.09 20.72 32.64
C VAL A 214 -40.33 20.39 31.17
N ILE A 215 -39.25 20.25 30.41
CA ILE A 215 -39.30 19.88 28.99
C ILE A 215 -39.28 18.37 28.85
N ARG A 216 -38.37 17.68 29.56
CA ARG A 216 -38.25 16.23 29.48
C ARG A 216 -37.66 15.64 30.75
N GLU A 217 -38.14 14.46 31.11
CA GLU A 217 -37.52 13.58 32.11
C GLU A 217 -37.23 12.23 31.49
N ILE A 218 -35.99 11.77 31.58
CA ILE A 218 -35.55 10.52 30.94
C ILE A 218 -34.94 9.61 32.00
N THR A 219 -35.54 8.45 32.22
CA THR A 219 -35.05 7.44 33.16
C THR A 219 -34.20 6.40 32.42
N TYR A 220 -33.01 6.10 32.93
CA TYR A 220 -32.10 5.13 32.32
C TYR A 220 -31.23 4.39 33.33
N ASN A 221 -30.67 3.26 32.89
CA ASN A 221 -29.72 2.48 33.67
C ASN A 221 -28.38 3.21 33.74
N GLN A 222 -27.85 3.41 34.95
CA GLN A 222 -26.54 4.04 35.11
C GLN A 222 -25.45 3.17 34.44
N THR A 223 -24.86 3.68 33.36
CA THR A 223 -23.61 3.14 32.83
C THR A 223 -22.41 3.75 33.55
N LYS A 224 -21.22 3.15 33.40
CA LYS A 224 -19.96 3.70 33.94
C LYS A 224 -19.58 5.05 33.33
N VAL A 225 -20.18 5.43 32.19
CA VAL A 225 -19.93 6.70 31.51
C VAL A 225 -21.00 7.70 31.94
N ASN A 226 -20.57 8.91 32.30
CA ASN A 226 -21.48 9.99 32.67
C ASN A 226 -22.22 10.51 31.43
N LEU A 227 -23.54 10.33 31.40
CA LEU A 227 -24.38 10.73 30.26
C LEU A 227 -24.31 12.24 29.95
N ILE A 228 -24.12 13.10 30.97
CA ILE A 228 -23.92 14.54 30.72
C ILE A 228 -22.64 14.80 29.92
N ASP A 229 -21.57 14.07 30.22
CA ASP A 229 -20.30 14.21 29.51
C ASP A 229 -20.46 13.73 28.06
N ARG A 230 -21.17 12.62 27.82
CA ARG A 230 -21.51 12.16 26.46
C ARG A 230 -22.36 13.16 25.69
N ILE A 231 -23.33 13.80 26.35
CA ILE A 231 -24.14 14.86 25.73
C ILE A 231 -23.23 16.01 25.26
N LYS A 232 -22.30 16.44 26.12
CA LYS A 232 -21.34 17.50 25.78
C LYS A 232 -20.39 17.11 24.66
N GLU A 233 -19.99 15.85 24.58
CA GLU A 233 -19.08 15.34 23.55
C GLU A 233 -19.77 15.07 22.21
N CYS A 234 -21.01 14.57 22.21
CA CYS A 234 -21.68 14.08 21.01
C CYS A 234 -22.65 15.11 20.39
N ILE A 235 -23.19 16.04 21.17
CA ILE A 235 -24.19 17.01 20.70
C ILE A 235 -23.53 18.38 20.49
N TYR A 236 -22.78 18.51 19.40
CA TYR A 236 -21.91 19.66 19.11
C TYR A 236 -22.64 21.01 18.95
N TYR A 237 -23.93 20.98 18.62
CA TYR A 237 -24.73 22.20 18.45
C TYR A 237 -25.30 22.74 19.78
N ALA A 238 -25.17 21.98 20.87
CA ALA A 238 -25.58 22.43 22.20
C ALA A 238 -24.41 23.10 22.92
N GLN A 239 -24.51 24.41 23.16
CA GLN A 239 -23.52 25.11 23.96
C GLN A 239 -23.85 24.95 25.45
N THR A 240 -22.85 24.59 26.25
CA THR A 240 -23.05 24.32 27.68
C THR A 240 -22.18 25.23 28.54
N ARG A 241 -22.77 25.80 29.59
CA ARG A 241 -22.06 26.49 30.67
C ARG A 241 -22.46 25.84 31.99
N TYR A 242 -21.59 24.97 32.52
CA TYR A 242 -21.94 24.05 33.60
C TYR A 242 -23.11 23.13 33.21
N ASN A 243 -24.30 23.41 33.76
CA ASN A 243 -25.58 22.72 33.51
C ASN A 243 -26.56 23.60 32.72
N HIS A 244 -26.16 24.82 32.39
CA HIS A 244 -26.93 25.73 31.55
C HIS A 244 -26.72 25.36 30.08
N LEU A 245 -27.79 25.37 29.31
CA LEU A 245 -27.84 24.91 27.94
C LEU A 245 -28.38 26.01 27.03
N LYS A 246 -27.66 26.26 25.94
CA LYS A 246 -28.10 27.06 24.80
C LYS A 246 -28.24 26.14 23.60
N VAL A 247 -29.47 26.05 23.11
CA VAL A 247 -29.87 25.14 22.03
C VAL A 247 -30.99 25.85 21.26
N ASP A 248 -30.91 25.89 19.94
CA ASP A 248 -31.93 26.52 19.10
C ASP A 248 -33.16 25.61 18.91
N ASP A 249 -32.94 24.31 18.70
CA ASP A 249 -33.97 23.29 18.54
C ASP A 249 -33.95 22.30 19.72
N ILE A 250 -34.81 22.56 20.71
CA ILE A 250 -34.90 21.75 21.94
C ILE A 250 -35.46 20.36 21.68
N ASP A 251 -36.36 20.19 20.72
CA ASP A 251 -36.98 18.90 20.43
C ASP A 251 -35.97 17.96 19.76
N LYS A 252 -35.14 18.50 18.85
CA LYS A 252 -34.00 17.77 18.30
C LYS A 252 -33.01 17.38 19.38
N PHE A 253 -32.66 18.31 20.28
CA PHE A 253 -31.76 18.01 21.39
C PHE A 253 -32.28 16.88 22.27
N VAL A 254 -33.57 16.89 22.61
CA VAL A 254 -34.17 15.81 23.41
C VAL A 254 -34.07 14.46 22.69
N ARG A 255 -34.35 14.39 21.39
CA ARG A 255 -34.21 13.15 20.60
C ARG A 255 -32.77 12.63 20.60
N ASP A 256 -31.81 13.51 20.33
CA ASP A 256 -30.39 13.14 20.29
C ASP A 256 -29.89 12.67 21.68
N VAL A 257 -30.40 13.26 22.77
CA VAL A 257 -30.12 12.80 24.15
C VAL A 257 -30.69 11.40 24.39
N GLU A 258 -31.90 11.10 23.93
CA GLU A 258 -32.53 9.79 24.05
C GLU A 258 -31.74 8.72 23.27
N ASP A 259 -31.24 9.04 22.07
CA ASP A 259 -30.41 8.14 21.24
C ASP A 259 -29.05 7.80 21.88
N LEU A 260 -28.52 8.68 22.74
CA LEU A 260 -27.27 8.42 23.46
C LEU A 260 -27.44 7.41 24.62
N ILE A 261 -28.68 7.12 25.01
CA ILE A 261 -28.97 6.16 26.08
C ILE A 261 -28.85 4.75 25.51
N PRO A 262 -27.91 3.92 26.00
CA PRO A 262 -27.79 2.56 25.51
C PRO A 262 -29.07 1.81 25.85
N THR A 263 -29.80 1.37 24.82
CA THR A 263 -30.91 0.45 24.95
C THR A 263 -30.38 -0.83 25.57
N THR A 264 -30.75 -1.10 26.83
CA THR A 264 -30.51 -2.40 27.43
C THR A 264 -31.31 -3.40 26.60
N THR A 265 -30.64 -4.05 25.65
CA THR A 265 -31.13 -5.26 25.00
C THR A 265 -31.37 -6.26 26.12
N THR A 266 -32.63 -6.54 26.39
CA THR A 266 -33.09 -7.61 27.31
C THR A 266 -32.51 -8.95 26.91
#